data_AF-A0A964QZC8-F1
#
_entry.id   AF-A0A964QZC8-F1
#
_cell.length_a   1.000
_cell.length_b   1.000
_cell.length_c   1.000
_cell.angle_alpha   90.00
_cell.angle_beta   90.00
_cell.angle_gamma   90.00
#
_symmetry.space_group_name_H-M   'P 1'
#
loop_
_entity.id
_entity.type
_entity.pdbx_description
1 polymer ?
#
loop_
_entity_poly.entity_id
_entity_poly.type
_entity_poly.pdbx_seq_one_letter_code
_entity_poly.pdbx_strand_id
1 'polypeptide(L)'
;MGLTEGAHHVTREAGLIRRCIFLLLTLRPACLIFAPRKLFLLIPAVSTPRFSGSEPFVIIRVAGFASALFIAASARFTSAVATLHIKPVQALDAPELALYLTLRRLDEHERAGVLVAANAKVIKRLLASRFTVVSALLTPAWLEKLEPQLRARPEVELPVYVAEQKVLETITGYTLHQGALAVAKIAPQADFETLLENVSHPLLLAAVEGIASAENLGAVVRTCAAFGVHFLIVGETCGSPFQRRAVSGSMGTIFEQPVVRVDNLAEKLSALRARGVRCLAAHPRPGAKKLAAVDLRGDCCLVFGAEGPGLTAPVLAACDDMVEIPMPSHMNSLNVAVATGVFLYEATRQRG
;
A
#
# COMPACT_ATOMS: atom_id res chain seq x y z
N MET A 1 21.89 -55.32 1.37
CA MET A 1 22.59 -54.15 0.80
C MET A 1 21.61 -53.48 -0.14
N GLY A 2 20.79 -52.54 0.34
CA GLY A 2 21.06 -51.10 0.32
C GLY A 2 20.07 -50.48 -0.68
N LEU A 3 18.87 -50.03 -0.28
CA LEU A 3 18.56 -48.68 0.20
C LEU A 3 19.34 -47.59 -0.54
N THR A 4 18.77 -47.04 -1.62
CA THR A 4 18.80 -45.60 -1.99
C THR A 4 18.11 -45.37 -3.35
N GLU A 5 16.80 -45.12 -3.36
CA GLU A 5 16.12 -44.43 -4.48
C GLU A 5 14.72 -43.97 -4.01
N GLY A 6 14.67 -42.82 -3.33
CA GLY A 6 13.39 -42.36 -2.75
C GLY A 6 13.34 -40.90 -2.27
N ALA A 7 14.39 -40.09 -2.49
CA ALA A 7 14.46 -38.74 -1.93
C ALA A 7 14.28 -37.59 -2.95
N HIS A 8 14.27 -37.86 -4.26
CA HIS A 8 14.26 -36.81 -5.29
C HIS A 8 12.88 -36.47 -5.89
N HIS A 9 11.85 -37.29 -5.68
CA HIS A 9 10.50 -37.03 -6.21
C HIS A 9 9.56 -36.31 -5.23
N VAL A 10 9.75 -36.46 -3.92
CA VAL A 10 8.86 -35.91 -2.88
C VAL A 10 9.09 -34.40 -2.65
N THR A 11 10.30 -33.89 -2.91
CA THR A 11 10.66 -32.47 -2.69
C THR A 11 10.13 -31.53 -3.78
N ARG A 12 9.91 -32.01 -5.02
CA ARG A 12 9.30 -31.20 -6.09
C ARG A 12 7.79 -31.02 -5.92
N GLU A 13 7.09 -32.03 -5.40
CA GLU A 13 5.65 -31.93 -5.12
C GLU A 13 5.36 -30.99 -3.95
N ALA A 14 6.15 -31.03 -2.88
CA ALA A 14 6.00 -30.13 -1.73
C ALA A 14 6.18 -28.64 -2.11
N GLY A 15 7.12 -28.34 -3.01
CA GLY A 15 7.35 -26.98 -3.53
C GLY A 15 6.21 -26.47 -4.42
N LEU A 16 5.62 -27.35 -5.24
CA LEU A 16 4.46 -27.03 -6.06
C LEU A 16 3.20 -26.83 -5.20
N ILE A 17 3.02 -27.64 -4.16
CA ILE A 17 1.92 -27.54 -3.20
C ILE A 17 2.00 -26.23 -2.40
N ARG A 18 3.19 -25.82 -1.91
CA ARG A 18 3.37 -24.51 -1.25
C ARG A 18 3.06 -23.34 -2.20
N ARG A 19 3.48 -23.42 -3.47
CA ARG A 19 3.17 -22.41 -4.49
C ARG A 19 1.68 -22.36 -4.82
N CYS A 20 0.99 -23.50 -4.90
CA CYS A 20 -0.45 -23.55 -5.15
C CYS A 20 -1.27 -23.01 -3.96
N ILE A 21 -0.88 -23.32 -2.72
CA ILE A 21 -1.53 -22.78 -1.51
C ILE A 21 -1.35 -21.25 -1.43
N PHE A 22 -0.16 -20.74 -1.77
CA PHE A 22 0.08 -19.30 -1.83
C PHE A 22 -0.73 -18.62 -2.94
N LEU A 23 -0.85 -19.23 -4.12
CA LEU A 23 -1.67 -18.73 -5.23
C LEU A 23 -3.18 -18.69 -4.85
N LEU A 24 -3.65 -19.70 -4.14
CA LEU A 24 -5.03 -19.78 -3.62
C LEU A 24 -5.35 -18.71 -2.57
N LEU A 25 -4.35 -18.24 -1.82
CA LEU A 25 -4.51 -17.20 -0.79
C LEU A 25 -4.33 -15.78 -1.34
N THR A 26 -3.76 -15.62 -2.54
CA THR A 26 -3.43 -14.31 -3.14
C THR A 26 -4.30 -13.95 -4.36
N LEU A 27 -4.99 -14.90 -4.99
CA LEU A 27 -5.90 -14.62 -6.10
C LEU A 27 -7.28 -14.14 -5.60
N ARG A 28 -7.79 -13.05 -6.20
CA ARG A 28 -9.21 -12.66 -6.10
C ARG A 28 -10.11 -13.82 -6.57
N PRO A 29 -11.34 -13.97 -6.03
CA PRO A 29 -12.17 -15.18 -6.12
C PRO A 29 -12.68 -15.60 -7.52
N ALA A 30 -12.18 -15.02 -8.62
CA ALA A 30 -12.72 -15.22 -9.96
C ALA A 30 -12.24 -16.50 -10.70
N CYS A 31 -11.35 -17.32 -10.13
CA CYS A 31 -10.74 -18.47 -10.83
C CYS A 31 -11.07 -19.86 -10.28
N LEU A 32 -11.99 -19.98 -9.32
CA LEU A 32 -12.40 -21.26 -8.74
C LEU A 32 -13.83 -21.62 -9.17
N ILE A 33 -13.95 -22.59 -10.08
CA ILE A 33 -15.25 -23.18 -10.43
C ILE A 33 -15.49 -24.39 -9.52
N PHE A 34 -16.48 -24.29 -8.65
CA PHE A 34 -16.91 -25.38 -7.78
C PHE A 34 -18.02 -26.20 -8.46
N ALA A 35 -17.72 -27.44 -8.81
CA ALA A 35 -18.73 -28.46 -9.13
C ALA A 35 -18.84 -29.44 -7.95
N PRO A 36 -20.02 -30.02 -7.67
CA PRO A 36 -20.18 -30.92 -6.53
C PRO A 36 -19.18 -32.10 -6.64
N ARG A 37 -18.30 -32.22 -5.64
CA ARG A 37 -17.23 -33.24 -5.47
C ARG A 37 -15.99 -33.14 -6.38
N LYS A 38 -15.76 -32.05 -7.12
CA LYS A 38 -14.53 -31.88 -7.92
C LYS A 38 -13.98 -30.45 -7.82
N LEU A 39 -12.70 -30.32 -7.47
CA LEU A 39 -11.97 -29.05 -7.50
C LEU A 39 -11.16 -28.96 -8.80
N PHE A 40 -11.35 -27.89 -9.56
CA PHE A 40 -10.61 -27.59 -10.78
C PHE A 40 -9.87 -26.27 -10.61
N LEU A 41 -8.56 -26.27 -10.91
CA LEU A 41 -7.75 -25.05 -10.94
C LEU A 41 -7.55 -24.66 -12.41
N LEU A 42 -7.99 -23.46 -12.77
CA LEU A 42 -7.75 -22.86 -14.09
C LEU A 42 -6.53 -21.94 -14.00
N ILE A 43 -5.47 -22.27 -14.72
CA ILE A 43 -4.27 -21.42 -14.84
C ILE A 43 -4.17 -20.92 -16.29
N PRO A 44 -3.97 -19.60 -16.53
CA PRO A 44 -3.69 -19.10 -17.87
C PRO A 44 -2.35 -19.65 -18.38
N ALA A 45 -2.34 -20.15 -19.62
CA ALA A 45 -1.13 -20.72 -20.22
C ALA A 45 -0.06 -19.64 -20.43
N VAL A 46 1.08 -19.76 -19.76
CA VAL A 46 2.28 -18.95 -20.05
C VAL A 46 2.94 -19.52 -21.30
N SER A 47 3.15 -18.68 -22.31
CA SER A 47 3.68 -19.02 -23.62
C SER A 47 5.06 -19.67 -23.53
N THR A 48 5.12 -20.99 -23.74
CA THR A 48 6.34 -21.73 -24.06
C THR A 48 6.20 -22.32 -25.47
N PRO A 49 7.26 -22.34 -26.30
CA PRO A 49 7.13 -22.50 -27.75
C PRO A 49 6.90 -23.95 -28.23
N ARG A 50 6.18 -24.80 -27.47
CA ARG A 50 5.98 -26.22 -27.81
C ARG A 50 4.55 -26.74 -27.78
N PHE A 51 3.53 -25.89 -27.70
CA PHE A 51 2.14 -26.33 -27.83
C PHE A 51 1.42 -25.58 -28.96
N SER A 52 1.30 -26.25 -30.11
CA SER A 52 0.35 -25.86 -31.16
C SER A 52 -1.01 -26.48 -30.85
N GLY A 53 -1.88 -25.73 -30.19
CA GLY A 53 -3.25 -26.15 -29.89
C GLY A 53 -4.03 -25.01 -29.23
N SER A 54 -5.19 -24.68 -29.79
CA SER A 54 -6.01 -23.52 -29.46
C SER A 54 -6.89 -23.74 -28.23
N GLU A 55 -6.32 -23.74 -27.01
CA GLU A 55 -7.08 -23.55 -25.77
C GLU A 55 -6.31 -22.68 -24.75
N PRO A 56 -6.92 -21.59 -24.21
CA PRO A 56 -6.20 -20.62 -23.36
C PRO A 56 -5.97 -21.04 -21.90
N PHE A 57 -6.41 -22.24 -21.48
CA PHE A 57 -6.37 -22.66 -20.07
C PHE A 57 -5.99 -24.13 -19.90
N VAL A 58 -5.18 -24.43 -18.87
CA VAL A 58 -4.89 -25.81 -18.45
C VAL A 58 -5.78 -26.17 -17.26
N ILE A 59 -6.56 -27.24 -17.39
CA ILE A 59 -7.43 -27.76 -16.32
C ILE A 59 -6.68 -28.86 -15.56
N ILE A 60 -6.31 -28.60 -14.31
CA ILE A 60 -5.67 -29.61 -13.44
C ILE A 60 -6.72 -30.19 -12.49
N ARG A 61 -6.87 -31.53 -12.51
CA ARG A 61 -7.76 -32.27 -11.60
C ARG A 61 -7.00 -32.62 -10.32
N VAL A 62 -7.36 -31.99 -9.20
CA VAL A 62 -6.78 -32.32 -7.89
C VAL A 62 -7.57 -33.49 -7.28
N ALA A 63 -6.98 -34.69 -7.26
CA ALA A 63 -7.57 -35.87 -6.62
C ALA A 63 -7.00 -36.03 -5.20
N GLY A 64 -7.86 -36.23 -4.19
CA GLY A 64 -7.45 -36.81 -2.90
C GLY A 64 -7.46 -35.94 -1.63
N PHE A 65 -8.01 -34.73 -1.62
CA PHE A 65 -8.02 -33.87 -0.41
C PHE A 65 -9.38 -33.17 -0.13
N ALA A 66 -10.48 -33.78 -0.57
CA ALA A 66 -11.79 -33.11 -0.67
C ALA A 66 -12.67 -33.10 0.60
N SER A 67 -12.18 -33.55 1.76
CA SER A 67 -13.02 -33.58 2.98
C SER A 67 -12.65 -32.48 3.98
N ALA A 68 -11.36 -32.33 4.32
CA ALA A 68 -10.92 -31.34 5.30
C ALA A 68 -10.89 -29.91 4.76
N LEU A 69 -10.48 -29.72 3.49
CA LEU A 69 -10.42 -28.40 2.87
C LEU A 69 -11.81 -27.88 2.47
N PHE A 70 -12.74 -28.78 2.13
CA PHE A 70 -14.10 -28.40 1.75
C PHE A 70 -14.91 -27.95 2.97
N ILE A 71 -14.70 -28.57 4.14
CA ILE A 71 -15.33 -28.14 5.41
C ILE A 71 -14.67 -26.85 5.92
N ALA A 72 -13.34 -26.71 5.81
CA ALA A 72 -12.65 -25.47 6.20
C ALA A 72 -12.94 -24.29 5.25
N ALA A 73 -13.18 -24.56 3.95
CA ALA A 73 -13.57 -23.55 2.99
C ALA A 73 -15.08 -23.23 3.10
N SER A 74 -15.97 -24.21 3.28
CA SER A 74 -17.41 -23.94 3.45
C SER A 74 -17.70 -23.23 4.77
N ALA A 75 -16.94 -23.51 5.84
CA ALA A 75 -17.05 -22.80 7.12
C ALA A 75 -16.48 -21.37 7.09
N ARG A 76 -15.69 -21.01 6.06
CA ARG A 76 -15.18 -19.64 5.84
C ARG A 76 -15.99 -18.84 4.81
N PHE A 77 -17.04 -19.43 4.25
CA PHE A 77 -17.90 -18.80 3.23
C PHE A 77 -19.35 -18.62 3.70
N THR A 78 -19.57 -18.41 4.99
CA THR A 78 -20.57 -17.40 5.36
C THR A 78 -19.96 -16.07 4.96
N SER A 79 -20.52 -15.38 3.96
CA SER A 79 -20.17 -13.99 3.72
C SER A 79 -20.34 -13.27 5.05
N ALA A 80 -19.26 -12.93 5.73
CA ALA A 80 -19.32 -12.17 6.96
C ALA A 80 -19.88 -10.81 6.54
N VAL A 81 -21.18 -10.62 6.77
CA VAL A 81 -21.85 -9.36 6.54
C VAL A 81 -21.68 -8.58 7.83
N ALA A 82 -20.92 -7.49 7.79
CA ALA A 82 -20.80 -6.60 8.93
C ALA A 82 -22.20 -6.16 9.38
N THR A 83 -22.48 -6.27 10.68
CA THR A 83 -23.69 -5.68 11.24
C THR A 83 -23.47 -4.18 11.34
N LEU A 84 -24.18 -3.42 10.50
CA LEU A 84 -24.11 -1.96 10.49
C LEU A 84 -24.96 -1.40 11.63
N HIS A 85 -24.31 -0.68 12.54
CA HIS A 85 -24.98 0.07 13.60
C HIS A 85 -25.20 1.50 13.12
N ILE A 86 -26.28 1.71 12.38
CA ILE A 86 -26.64 3.02 11.82
C ILE A 86 -27.22 3.89 12.94
N LYS A 87 -26.55 4.99 13.24
CA LYS A 87 -26.88 5.91 14.33
C LYS A 87 -27.08 7.33 13.79
N PRO A 88 -28.29 7.90 13.82
CA PRO A 88 -28.48 9.31 13.57
C PRO A 88 -27.68 10.13 14.60
N VAL A 89 -27.00 11.20 14.18
CA VAL A 89 -26.29 12.07 15.12
C VAL A 89 -27.31 12.92 15.90
N GLN A 90 -27.39 12.70 17.20
CA GLN A 90 -28.30 13.41 18.10
C GLN A 90 -27.62 14.56 18.86
N ALA A 91 -26.34 14.40 19.21
CA ALA A 91 -25.52 15.39 19.90
C ALA A 91 -24.16 15.53 19.21
N LEU A 92 -23.66 16.76 19.11
CA LEU A 92 -22.42 17.05 18.36
C LEU A 92 -21.16 16.66 19.14
N ASP A 93 -21.23 16.68 20.46
CA ASP A 93 -20.15 16.40 21.41
C ASP A 93 -20.17 14.97 21.95
N ALA A 94 -20.98 14.10 21.34
CA ALA A 94 -21.10 12.71 21.74
C ALA A 94 -19.72 12.02 21.79
N PRO A 95 -19.36 11.29 22.87
CA PRO A 95 -18.03 10.69 23.03
C PRO A 95 -17.61 9.81 21.87
N GLU A 96 -18.56 9.11 21.24
CA GLU A 96 -18.34 8.26 20.09
C GLU A 96 -17.95 9.01 18.80
N LEU A 97 -18.18 10.32 18.75
CA LEU A 97 -17.77 11.21 17.67
C LEU A 97 -16.41 11.89 17.91
N ALA A 98 -15.74 11.59 19.02
CA ALA A 98 -14.47 12.22 19.40
C ALA A 98 -13.41 12.17 18.29
N LEU A 99 -13.32 11.08 17.53
CA LEU A 99 -12.37 10.95 16.41
C LEU A 99 -12.66 11.93 15.25
N TYR A 100 -13.91 12.37 15.10
CA TYR A 100 -14.31 13.32 14.06
C TYR A 100 -14.18 14.78 14.54
N LEU A 101 -14.41 15.05 15.82
CA LEU A 101 -14.22 16.37 16.44
C LEU A 101 -12.76 16.83 16.42
N THR A 102 -11.84 15.87 16.43
CA THR A 102 -10.40 16.09 16.59
C THR A 102 -9.65 16.15 15.27
N LEU A 103 -10.34 16.23 14.12
CA LEU A 103 -9.73 16.34 12.78
C LEU A 103 -8.85 17.56 12.55
N ARG A 104 -8.93 18.55 13.44
CA ARG A 104 -8.02 19.70 13.45
C ARG A 104 -6.74 19.44 14.28
N ARG A 105 -6.71 18.39 15.09
CA ARG A 105 -5.65 18.05 16.06
C ARG A 105 -4.91 16.78 15.61
N LEU A 106 -3.96 16.95 14.70
CA LEU A 106 -3.23 15.84 14.05
C LEU A 106 -2.63 14.84 15.06
N ASP A 107 -2.06 15.35 16.16
CA ASP A 107 -1.41 14.55 17.19
C ASP A 107 -2.36 13.54 17.85
N GLU A 108 -3.65 13.83 17.92
CA GLU A 108 -4.63 12.95 18.58
C GLU A 108 -4.95 11.72 17.73
N HIS A 109 -4.97 11.85 16.40
CA HIS A 109 -5.13 10.71 15.50
C HIS A 109 -3.90 9.83 15.45
N GLU A 110 -2.71 10.44 15.48
CA GLU A 110 -1.46 9.69 15.57
C GLU A 110 -1.38 8.89 16.87
N ARG A 111 -1.70 9.51 18.02
CA ARG A 111 -1.75 8.82 19.33
C ARG A 111 -2.82 7.73 19.39
N ALA A 112 -3.98 7.97 18.76
CA ALA A 112 -5.04 6.97 18.67
C ALA A 112 -4.72 5.85 17.65
N GLY A 113 -3.65 5.97 16.86
CA GLY A 113 -3.28 5.00 15.85
C GLY A 113 -4.34 4.88 14.75
N VAL A 114 -4.96 5.99 14.36
CA VAL A 114 -6.02 6.01 13.34
C VAL A 114 -5.69 6.97 12.21
N LEU A 115 -6.28 6.68 11.05
CA LEU A 115 -6.30 7.57 9.89
C LEU A 115 -7.74 7.89 9.51
N VAL A 116 -7.91 9.00 8.79
CA VAL A 116 -9.21 9.41 8.27
C VAL A 116 -9.18 9.50 6.76
N ALA A 117 -10.05 8.72 6.12
CA ALA A 117 -10.33 8.80 4.70
C ALA A 117 -11.43 9.84 4.46
N ALA A 118 -11.12 10.84 3.63
CA ALA A 118 -12.08 11.80 3.12
C ALA A 118 -12.19 11.66 1.60
N ASN A 119 -13.33 12.05 1.04
CA ASN A 119 -13.74 11.84 -0.36
C ASN A 119 -14.15 10.41 -0.68
N ALA A 120 -15.19 10.27 -1.49
CA ALA A 120 -15.81 8.99 -1.81
C ALA A 120 -14.87 7.98 -2.46
N LYS A 121 -13.96 8.43 -3.33
CA LYS A 121 -13.00 7.54 -4.00
C LYS A 121 -11.99 6.95 -3.01
N VAL A 122 -11.53 7.76 -2.06
CA VAL A 122 -10.60 7.32 -1.01
C VAL A 122 -11.32 6.39 -0.04
N ILE A 123 -12.56 6.72 0.37
CA ILE A 123 -13.37 5.86 1.24
C ILE A 123 -13.62 4.51 0.57
N LYS A 124 -14.00 4.47 -0.70
CA LYS A 124 -14.17 3.21 -1.44
C LYS A 124 -12.90 2.36 -1.47
N ARG A 125 -11.73 2.98 -1.65
CA ARG A 125 -10.43 2.29 -1.57
C ARG A 125 -10.15 1.78 -0.16
N LEU A 126 -10.45 2.57 0.87
CA LEU A 126 -10.31 2.13 2.26
C LEU A 126 -11.19 0.90 2.53
N LEU A 127 -12.47 0.95 2.16
CA LEU A 127 -13.42 -0.15 2.35
C LEU A 127 -13.02 -1.42 1.58
N ALA A 128 -12.28 -1.29 0.48
CA ALA A 128 -11.73 -2.42 -0.28
C ALA A 128 -10.36 -2.90 0.23
N SER A 129 -9.75 -2.19 1.18
CA SER A 129 -8.41 -2.48 1.68
C SER A 129 -8.40 -3.42 2.89
N ARG A 130 -7.21 -3.87 3.27
CA ARG A 130 -6.96 -4.68 4.48
C ARG A 130 -7.07 -3.91 5.81
N PHE A 131 -7.21 -2.59 5.78
CA PHE A 131 -7.23 -1.77 6.99
C PHE A 131 -8.51 -2.03 7.78
N THR A 132 -8.42 -2.11 9.11
CA THR A 132 -9.60 -2.25 9.98
C THR A 132 -10.34 -0.92 10.06
N VAL A 133 -11.58 -0.90 9.57
CA VAL A 133 -12.45 0.28 9.60
C VAL A 133 -13.10 0.34 10.99
N VAL A 134 -12.98 1.49 11.64
CA VAL A 134 -13.47 1.73 12.99
C VAL A 134 -14.89 2.28 12.97
N SER A 135 -15.15 3.25 12.10
CA SER A 135 -16.48 3.83 11.92
C SER A 135 -16.56 4.65 10.63
N ALA A 136 -17.78 5.02 10.24
CA ALA A 136 -18.02 5.98 9.17
C ALA A 136 -18.95 7.11 9.65
N LEU A 137 -18.77 8.31 9.09
CA LEU A 137 -19.61 9.48 9.30
C LEU A 137 -20.09 9.97 7.93
N LEU A 138 -21.39 9.80 7.65
CA LEU A 138 -21.96 9.90 6.30
C LEU A 138 -23.22 10.77 6.29
N THR A 139 -23.52 11.39 5.15
CA THR A 139 -24.89 11.86 4.87
C THR A 139 -25.79 10.68 4.49
N PRO A 140 -27.13 10.83 4.59
CA PRO A 140 -28.07 9.78 4.17
C PRO A 140 -27.82 9.28 2.74
N ALA A 141 -27.54 10.20 1.81
CA ALA A 141 -27.25 9.88 0.41
C ALA A 141 -25.95 9.07 0.22
N TRP A 142 -24.97 9.20 1.11
CA TRP A 142 -23.74 8.41 1.06
C TRP A 142 -23.86 7.06 1.75
N LEU A 143 -24.68 6.97 2.80
CA LEU A 143 -25.02 5.69 3.41
C LEU A 143 -25.61 4.75 2.34
N GLU A 144 -26.64 5.18 1.61
CA GLU A 144 -27.27 4.37 0.55
C GLU A 144 -26.24 3.89 -0.49
N LYS A 145 -25.31 4.76 -0.89
CA LYS A 145 -24.30 4.45 -1.91
C LYS A 145 -23.16 3.54 -1.43
N LEU A 146 -22.83 3.57 -0.14
CA LEU A 146 -21.69 2.85 0.44
C LEU A 146 -22.11 1.64 1.28
N GLU A 147 -23.40 1.49 1.57
CA GLU A 147 -23.94 0.38 2.35
C GLU A 147 -23.47 -1.00 1.84
N PRO A 148 -23.45 -1.30 0.53
CA PRO A 148 -22.95 -2.59 0.05
C PRO A 148 -21.48 -2.83 0.43
N GLN A 149 -20.62 -1.82 0.31
CA GLN A 149 -19.20 -1.93 0.66
C GLN A 149 -18.99 -1.98 2.17
N LEU A 150 -19.80 -1.25 2.93
CA LEU A 150 -19.78 -1.27 4.40
C LEU A 150 -20.23 -2.63 4.94
N ARG A 151 -21.23 -3.26 4.32
CA ARG A 151 -21.71 -4.61 4.69
C ARG A 151 -20.73 -5.71 4.30
N ALA A 152 -19.97 -5.54 3.22
CA ALA A 152 -18.96 -6.50 2.77
C ALA A 152 -17.69 -6.52 3.64
N ARG A 153 -17.62 -5.66 4.66
CA ARG A 153 -16.50 -5.55 5.58
C ARG A 153 -16.44 -6.76 6.52
N PRO A 154 -15.23 -7.28 6.84
CA PRO A 154 -15.07 -8.41 7.75
C PRO A 154 -15.32 -8.06 9.23
N GLU A 155 -15.41 -6.78 9.58
CA GLU A 155 -15.69 -6.32 10.94
C GLU A 155 -17.08 -6.78 11.42
N VAL A 156 -17.16 -7.32 12.64
CA VAL A 156 -18.43 -7.86 13.19
C VAL A 156 -19.48 -6.76 13.35
N GLU A 157 -19.04 -5.61 13.88
CA GLU A 157 -19.88 -4.45 14.14
C GLU A 157 -19.20 -3.21 13.57
N LEU A 158 -19.93 -2.47 12.73
CA LEU A 158 -19.43 -1.23 12.14
C LEU A 158 -20.39 -0.07 12.45
N PRO A 159 -20.00 0.85 13.36
CA PRO A 159 -20.76 2.06 13.62
C PRO A 159 -20.77 2.98 12.40
N VAL A 160 -21.97 3.40 11.99
CA VAL A 160 -22.18 4.36 10.91
C VAL A 160 -23.04 5.51 11.42
N TYR A 161 -22.41 6.67 11.58
CA TYR A 161 -23.06 7.89 12.04
C TYR A 161 -23.63 8.65 10.86
N VAL A 162 -24.91 9.04 10.95
CA VAL A 162 -25.63 9.67 9.84
C VAL A 162 -26.17 11.04 10.26
N ALA A 163 -25.86 12.08 9.49
CA ALA A 163 -26.46 13.40 9.67
C ALA A 163 -26.44 14.21 8.38
N GLU A 164 -27.18 15.32 8.37
CA GLU A 164 -27.13 16.29 7.27
C GLU A 164 -25.74 16.95 7.16
N GLN A 165 -25.37 17.37 5.94
CA GLN A 165 -24.03 17.89 5.66
C GLN A 165 -23.61 19.02 6.62
N LYS A 166 -24.51 19.97 6.92
CA LYS A 166 -24.23 21.07 7.86
C LYS A 166 -23.85 20.59 9.26
N VAL A 167 -24.47 19.52 9.74
CA VAL A 167 -24.18 18.91 11.04
C VAL A 167 -22.77 18.30 11.00
N LEU A 168 -22.45 17.56 9.93
CA LEU A 168 -21.13 16.95 9.76
C LEU A 168 -20.01 18.00 9.66
N GLU A 169 -20.25 19.12 8.97
CA GLU A 169 -19.29 20.23 8.86
C GLU A 169 -19.06 20.91 10.21
N THR A 170 -20.10 20.99 11.05
CA THR A 170 -19.98 21.48 12.42
C THR A 170 -19.11 20.56 13.27
N ILE A 171 -19.33 19.24 13.19
CA ILE A 171 -18.54 18.23 13.93
C ILE A 171 -17.08 18.26 13.50
N THR A 172 -16.84 18.23 12.20
CA THR A 172 -15.48 18.13 11.65
C THR A 172 -14.72 19.46 11.71
N GLY A 173 -15.44 20.57 11.83
CA GLY A 173 -14.87 21.91 11.85
C GLY A 173 -14.28 22.34 10.51
N TYR A 174 -14.73 21.81 9.38
CA TYR A 174 -14.36 22.31 8.05
C TYR A 174 -15.40 21.90 7.01
N THR A 175 -15.36 22.51 5.82
CA THR A 175 -16.25 22.16 4.72
C THR A 175 -15.95 20.75 4.20
N LEU A 176 -16.94 19.87 4.29
CA LEU A 176 -16.84 18.51 3.81
C LEU A 176 -17.21 18.48 2.33
N HIS A 177 -16.21 18.38 1.45
CA HIS A 177 -16.43 18.41 0.00
C HIS A 177 -17.42 17.36 -0.54
N GLN A 178 -17.71 16.31 0.23
CA GLN A 178 -18.66 15.27 -0.16
C GLN A 178 -19.47 14.72 1.02
N GLY A 179 -19.46 15.30 2.21
CA GLY A 179 -20.28 14.80 3.34
C GLY A 179 -20.04 13.33 3.75
N ALA A 180 -18.84 12.80 3.54
CA ALA A 180 -18.51 11.42 3.89
C ALA A 180 -17.08 11.33 4.44
N LEU A 181 -16.93 10.61 5.55
CA LEU A 181 -15.67 10.25 6.18
C LEU A 181 -15.70 8.80 6.65
N ALA A 182 -14.54 8.17 6.68
CA ALA A 182 -14.35 6.88 7.34
C ALA A 182 -13.04 6.89 8.13
N VAL A 183 -13.07 6.27 9.30
CA VAL A 183 -11.91 6.16 10.19
C VAL A 183 -11.44 4.71 10.18
N ALA A 184 -10.13 4.51 10.09
CA ALA A 184 -9.53 3.19 10.14
C ALA A 184 -8.29 3.18 11.04
N LYS A 185 -7.97 2.01 11.59
CA LYS A 185 -6.74 1.80 12.35
C LYS A 185 -5.54 1.80 11.41
N ILE A 186 -4.49 2.51 11.78
CA ILE A 186 -3.18 2.37 11.16
C ILE A 186 -2.66 1.00 11.58
N ALA A 187 -2.44 0.12 10.60
CA ALA A 187 -1.87 -1.19 10.88
C ALA A 187 -0.44 -1.03 11.46
N PRO A 188 -0.01 -1.90 12.37
CA PRO A 188 1.39 -1.95 12.79
C PRO A 188 2.31 -2.00 11.58
N GLN A 189 3.41 -1.25 11.63
CA GLN A 189 4.37 -1.24 10.53
C GLN A 189 4.97 -2.63 10.39
N ALA A 190 5.03 -3.11 9.15
CA ALA A 190 5.80 -4.31 8.87
C ALA A 190 7.27 -4.01 9.17
N ASP A 191 7.93 -4.97 9.80
CA ASP A 191 9.35 -4.87 10.09
C ASP A 191 10.15 -4.71 8.79
N PHE A 192 11.13 -3.80 8.81
CA PHE A 192 11.89 -3.40 7.63
C PHE A 192 12.66 -4.57 7.02
N GLU A 193 13.26 -5.43 7.86
CA GLU A 193 13.99 -6.60 7.41
C GLU A 193 13.04 -7.63 6.79
N THR A 194 11.91 -7.88 7.46
CA THR A 194 10.85 -8.76 6.94
C THR A 194 10.34 -8.28 5.58
N LEU A 195 10.18 -6.98 5.36
CA LEU A 195 9.77 -6.45 4.07
C LEU A 195 10.84 -6.67 2.99
N LEU A 196 12.11 -6.46 3.30
CA LEU A 196 13.20 -6.68 2.35
C LEU A 196 13.29 -8.15 1.89
N GLU A 197 13.13 -9.11 2.80
CA GLU A 197 13.23 -10.53 2.49
C GLU A 197 12.09 -11.06 1.60
N ASN A 198 10.92 -10.43 1.66
CA ASN A 198 9.70 -10.91 0.99
C ASN A 198 9.44 -10.26 -0.39
N VAL A 199 10.39 -9.46 -0.89
CA VAL A 199 10.22 -8.71 -2.12
C VAL A 199 11.05 -9.33 -3.26
N SER A 200 10.48 -9.33 -4.47
CA SER A 200 11.18 -9.76 -5.68
C SER A 200 12.23 -8.76 -6.14
N HIS A 201 13.39 -9.27 -6.56
CA HIS A 201 14.42 -8.45 -7.20
C HIS A 201 14.12 -8.24 -8.71
N PRO A 202 14.61 -7.14 -9.32
CA PRO A 202 15.41 -6.08 -8.71
C PRO A 202 14.60 -5.14 -7.81
N LEU A 203 15.15 -4.77 -6.65
CA LEU A 203 14.53 -3.84 -5.71
C LEU A 203 14.45 -2.44 -6.30
N LEU A 204 13.30 -1.81 -6.09
CA LEU A 204 13.06 -0.39 -6.34
C LEU A 204 12.39 0.17 -5.09
N LEU A 205 13.15 0.95 -4.33
CA LEU A 205 12.71 1.60 -3.11
C LEU A 205 12.72 3.12 -3.32
N ALA A 206 11.91 3.81 -2.54
CA ALA A 206 11.98 5.26 -2.40
C ALA A 206 12.15 5.63 -0.93
N ALA A 207 12.87 6.70 -0.67
CA ALA A 207 13.04 7.27 0.67
C ALA A 207 12.81 8.77 0.64
N VAL A 208 12.24 9.32 1.70
CA VAL A 208 12.00 10.76 1.83
C VAL A 208 12.51 11.32 3.15
N GLU A 209 13.11 12.51 3.10
CA GLU A 209 13.58 13.29 4.25
C GLU A 209 12.92 14.67 4.26
N GLY A 210 12.50 15.14 5.45
CA GLY A 210 12.09 16.52 5.67
C GLY A 210 10.82 16.97 4.95
N ILE A 211 9.95 16.05 4.50
CA ILE A 211 8.72 16.41 3.78
C ILE A 211 7.65 16.83 4.78
N ALA A 212 7.52 18.15 4.97
CA ALA A 212 6.54 18.73 5.90
C ALA A 212 5.12 18.82 5.33
N SER A 213 4.95 19.04 4.02
CA SER A 213 3.62 19.10 3.40
C SER A 213 3.00 17.72 3.29
N ALA A 214 1.84 17.54 3.93
CA ALA A 214 1.05 16.33 3.84
C ALA A 214 0.58 16.07 2.40
N GLU A 215 0.25 17.11 1.63
CA GLU A 215 -0.15 17.02 0.23
C GLU A 215 0.99 16.46 -0.63
N ASN A 216 2.21 16.98 -0.46
CA ASN A 216 3.40 16.46 -1.14
C ASN A 216 3.70 15.02 -0.75
N LEU A 217 3.66 14.69 0.54
CA LEU A 217 3.90 13.32 1.02
C LEU A 217 2.85 12.35 0.45
N GLY A 218 1.58 12.74 0.45
CA GLY A 218 0.52 11.97 -0.19
C GLY A 218 0.74 11.77 -1.70
N ALA A 219 1.17 12.82 -2.40
CA ALA A 219 1.50 12.73 -3.82
C ALA A 219 2.69 11.79 -4.08
N VAL A 220 3.74 11.83 -3.25
CA VAL A 220 4.87 10.90 -3.30
C VAL A 220 4.42 9.45 -3.11
N VAL A 221 3.58 9.17 -2.10
CA VAL A 221 3.00 7.83 -1.88
C VAL A 221 2.27 7.34 -3.13
N ARG A 222 1.44 8.21 -3.72
CA ARG A 222 0.70 7.88 -4.95
C ARG A 222 1.62 7.60 -6.12
N THR A 223 2.67 8.40 -6.29
CA THR A 223 3.66 8.22 -7.36
C THR A 223 4.43 6.91 -7.16
N CYS A 224 4.84 6.60 -5.93
CA CYS A 224 5.47 5.32 -5.59
C CYS A 224 4.58 4.13 -5.97
N ALA A 225 3.30 4.18 -5.59
CA ALA A 225 2.33 3.15 -5.93
C ALA A 225 2.14 2.99 -7.45
N ALA A 226 2.12 4.11 -8.18
CA ALA A 226 1.91 4.10 -9.62
C ALA A 226 3.09 3.50 -10.40
N PHE A 227 4.31 3.64 -9.90
CA PHE A 227 5.52 3.12 -10.53
C PHE A 227 6.02 1.80 -9.92
N GLY A 228 5.22 1.15 -9.06
CA GLY A 228 5.56 -0.16 -8.51
C GLY A 228 6.76 -0.14 -7.55
N VAL A 229 6.95 0.96 -6.81
CA VAL A 229 7.93 1.00 -5.72
C VAL A 229 7.52 -0.02 -4.66
N HIS A 230 8.44 -0.88 -4.26
CA HIS A 230 8.12 -1.98 -3.36
C HIS A 230 7.73 -1.50 -1.96
N PHE A 231 8.47 -0.53 -1.42
CA PHE A 231 8.05 0.22 -0.24
C PHE A 231 8.71 1.61 -0.19
N LEU A 232 7.98 2.55 0.43
CA LEU A 232 8.44 3.91 0.68
C LEU A 232 8.94 4.02 2.12
N ILE A 233 10.15 4.52 2.30
CA ILE A 233 10.77 4.79 3.59
C ILE A 233 10.55 6.28 3.91
N VAL A 234 9.92 6.55 5.04
CA VAL A 234 9.63 7.91 5.50
C VAL A 234 10.53 8.22 6.69
N GLY A 235 11.48 9.12 6.50
CA GLY A 235 12.40 9.54 7.55
C GLY A 235 11.71 10.25 8.72
N GLU A 236 12.41 10.30 9.85
CA GLU A 236 11.97 10.83 11.13
C GLU A 236 11.56 12.30 11.10
N THR A 237 12.10 13.07 10.14
CA THR A 237 11.84 14.50 9.97
C THR A 237 10.61 14.79 9.08
N CYS A 238 9.99 13.77 8.50
CA CYS A 238 8.78 13.94 7.68
C CYS A 238 7.51 14.04 8.55
N GLY A 239 6.50 14.72 8.02
CA GLY A 239 5.13 14.60 8.54
C GLY A 239 4.60 13.16 8.40
N SER A 240 3.51 12.84 9.10
CA SER A 240 2.95 11.49 9.01
C SER A 240 2.21 11.26 7.69
N PRO A 241 2.49 10.15 6.97
CA PRO A 241 1.80 9.80 5.73
C PRO A 241 0.34 9.38 5.94
N PHE A 242 -0.06 9.16 7.20
CA PHE A 242 -1.40 8.73 7.57
C PHE A 242 -2.32 9.89 7.99
N GLN A 243 -1.81 11.12 7.98
CA GLN A 243 -2.64 12.30 8.21
C GLN A 243 -3.69 12.43 7.10
N ARG A 244 -4.89 12.90 7.44
CA ARG A 244 -6.04 13.01 6.52
C ARG A 244 -5.69 13.66 5.17
N ARG A 245 -4.87 14.72 5.19
CA ARG A 245 -4.46 15.43 3.97
C ARG A 245 -3.52 14.60 3.10
N ALA A 246 -2.59 13.86 3.69
CA ALA A 246 -1.72 12.92 2.97
C ALA A 246 -2.51 11.72 2.42
N VAL A 247 -3.42 11.16 3.21
CA VAL A 247 -4.35 10.10 2.77
C VAL A 247 -5.17 10.57 1.57
N SER A 248 -5.70 11.80 1.63
CA SER A 248 -6.45 12.40 0.54
C SER A 248 -5.58 12.69 -0.70
N GLY A 249 -4.39 13.26 -0.50
CA GLY A 249 -3.43 13.56 -1.58
C GLY A 249 -2.92 12.30 -2.29
N SER A 250 -2.78 11.19 -1.55
CA SER A 250 -2.44 9.88 -2.13
C SER A 250 -3.57 9.26 -2.94
N MET A 251 -4.77 9.85 -2.91
CA MET A 251 -6.00 9.29 -3.46
C MET A 251 -6.30 7.88 -2.90
N GLY A 252 -5.88 7.58 -1.67
CA GLY A 252 -6.07 6.27 -1.03
C GLY A 252 -5.11 5.17 -1.49
N THR A 253 -4.05 5.50 -2.25
CA THR A 253 -2.99 4.51 -2.57
C THR A 253 -2.17 4.11 -1.34
N ILE A 254 -2.18 4.93 -0.28
CA ILE A 254 -1.59 4.61 1.03
C ILE A 254 -2.13 3.31 1.65
N PHE A 255 -3.31 2.83 1.22
CA PHE A 255 -3.88 1.58 1.73
C PHE A 255 -3.26 0.33 1.07
N GLU A 256 -2.55 0.51 -0.02
CA GLU A 256 -1.95 -0.54 -0.85
C GLU A 256 -0.43 -0.46 -0.82
N GLN A 257 0.14 0.75 -1.03
CA GLN A 257 1.57 1.01 -1.00
C GLN A 257 2.14 0.76 0.40
N PRO A 258 3.10 -0.17 0.55
CA PRO A 258 3.81 -0.33 1.81
C PRO A 258 4.62 0.93 2.13
N VAL A 259 4.43 1.46 3.33
CA VAL A 259 5.13 2.64 3.86
C VAL A 259 5.69 2.32 5.23
N VAL A 260 6.98 2.56 5.42
CA VAL A 260 7.72 2.31 6.66
C VAL A 260 8.24 3.64 7.18
N ARG A 261 7.96 3.97 8.43
CA ARG A 261 8.56 5.13 9.11
C ARG A 261 9.78 4.63 9.87
N VAL A 262 10.83 5.45 9.87
CA VAL A 262 12.10 5.09 10.52
C VAL A 262 12.53 6.24 11.42
N ASP A 263 13.19 5.90 12.52
CA ASP A 263 13.67 6.88 13.50
C ASP A 263 15.00 7.53 13.10
N ASN A 264 15.74 6.88 12.18
CA ASN A 264 16.99 7.39 11.63
C ASN A 264 17.14 6.95 10.18
N LEU A 265 16.87 7.85 9.24
CA LEU A 265 16.93 7.56 7.81
C LEU A 265 18.36 7.23 7.35
N ALA A 266 19.37 7.97 7.81
CA ALA A 266 20.76 7.78 7.39
C ALA A 266 21.30 6.39 7.78
N GLU A 267 20.93 5.90 8.97
CA GLU A 267 21.27 4.54 9.42
C GLU A 267 20.62 3.49 8.51
N LYS A 268 19.33 3.64 8.17
CA LYS A 268 18.61 2.70 7.32
C LYS A 268 19.14 2.67 5.89
N LEU A 269 19.52 3.82 5.33
CA LEU A 269 20.19 3.89 4.03
C LEU A 269 21.56 3.20 4.07
N SER A 270 22.34 3.39 5.14
CA SER A 270 23.62 2.70 5.33
C SER A 270 23.44 1.18 5.42
N ALA A 271 22.39 0.71 6.09
CA ALA A 271 22.03 -0.70 6.19
C ALA A 271 21.60 -1.31 4.85
N LEU A 272 20.90 -0.54 4.00
CA LEU A 272 20.57 -0.93 2.62
C LEU A 272 21.82 -1.06 1.75
N ARG A 273 22.71 -0.06 1.84
CA ARG A 273 23.98 -0.06 1.11
C ARG A 273 24.86 -1.26 1.46
N ALA A 274 24.93 -1.61 2.75
CA ALA A 274 25.65 -2.80 3.23
C ALA A 274 25.08 -4.11 2.67
N ARG A 275 23.82 -4.13 2.25
CA ARG A 275 23.14 -5.27 1.59
C ARG A 275 23.22 -5.22 0.06
N GLY A 276 23.94 -4.25 -0.51
CA GLY A 276 24.10 -4.12 -1.96
C GLY A 276 22.99 -3.33 -2.67
N VAL A 277 22.06 -2.72 -1.93
CA VAL A 277 21.06 -1.81 -2.52
C VAL A 277 21.71 -0.44 -2.71
N ARG A 278 21.74 0.06 -3.96
CA ARG A 278 22.38 1.33 -4.28
C ARG A 278 21.48 2.51 -3.91
N CYS A 279 21.93 3.36 -2.99
CA CYS A 279 21.19 4.53 -2.51
C CYS A 279 21.57 5.77 -3.34
N LEU A 280 20.58 6.39 -3.99
CA LEU A 280 20.78 7.48 -4.94
C LEU A 280 20.07 8.74 -4.44
N ALA A 281 20.84 9.76 -4.08
CA ALA A 281 20.33 11.04 -3.62
C ALA A 281 19.85 11.89 -4.81
N ALA A 282 18.55 12.18 -4.88
CA ALA A 282 17.97 13.13 -5.83
C ALA A 282 18.28 14.57 -5.37
N HIS A 283 19.49 15.05 -5.66
CA HIS A 283 20.02 16.31 -5.13
C HIS A 283 20.88 17.04 -6.17
N PRO A 284 20.46 18.22 -6.66
CA PRO A 284 21.20 18.97 -7.66
C PRO A 284 22.41 19.68 -7.02
N ARG A 285 23.63 19.22 -7.33
CA ARG A 285 24.88 19.85 -6.91
C ARG A 285 25.97 19.68 -7.98
N PRO A 286 27.01 20.53 -7.99
CA PRO A 286 28.17 20.32 -8.85
C PRO A 286 28.75 18.92 -8.69
N GLY A 287 28.88 18.20 -9.80
CA GLY A 287 29.37 16.81 -9.83
C GLY A 287 28.28 15.73 -9.68
N ALA A 288 27.01 16.10 -9.53
CA ALA A 288 25.90 15.14 -9.59
C ALA A 288 25.83 14.47 -10.97
N LYS A 289 25.51 13.18 -10.98
CA LYS A 289 25.31 12.43 -12.23
C LYS A 289 23.95 12.82 -12.83
N LYS A 290 23.90 13.02 -14.14
CA LYS A 290 22.61 13.23 -14.82
C LYS A 290 21.77 11.97 -14.72
N LEU A 291 20.49 12.11 -14.34
CA LEU A 291 19.55 10.99 -14.17
C LEU A 291 19.55 10.02 -15.38
N ALA A 292 19.53 10.55 -16.60
CA ALA A 292 19.52 9.75 -17.82
C ALA A 292 20.81 8.92 -18.06
N ALA A 293 21.91 9.24 -17.37
CA ALA A 293 23.18 8.53 -17.48
C ALA A 293 23.39 7.50 -16.34
N VAL A 294 22.44 7.37 -15.42
CA VAL A 294 22.51 6.44 -14.29
C VAL A 294 21.76 5.16 -14.61
N ASP A 295 22.42 4.01 -14.40
CA ASP A 295 21.76 2.70 -14.47
C ASP A 295 20.89 2.48 -13.22
N LEU A 296 19.59 2.27 -13.44
CA LEU A 296 18.56 2.06 -12.44
C LEU A 296 17.93 0.66 -12.53
N ARG A 297 18.52 -0.26 -13.31
CA ARG A 297 17.99 -1.62 -13.54
C ARG A 297 18.20 -2.57 -12.36
N GLY A 298 19.29 -2.38 -11.61
CA GLY A 298 19.62 -3.16 -10.41
C GLY A 298 18.92 -2.65 -9.15
N ASP A 299 19.19 -3.30 -8.01
CA ASP A 299 18.62 -2.91 -6.71
C ASP A 299 18.98 -1.48 -6.34
N CYS A 300 17.97 -0.61 -6.18
CA CYS A 300 18.21 0.77 -5.82
C CYS A 300 17.15 1.37 -4.89
N CYS A 301 17.58 2.39 -4.14
CA CYS A 301 16.74 3.25 -3.32
C CYS A 301 16.93 4.70 -3.77
N LEU A 302 15.85 5.34 -4.25
CA LEU A 302 15.86 6.74 -4.66
C LEU A 302 15.48 7.62 -3.47
N VAL A 303 16.36 8.53 -3.08
CA VAL A 303 16.23 9.33 -1.85
C VAL A 303 15.92 10.77 -2.20
N PHE A 304 14.81 11.30 -1.68
CA PHE A 304 14.31 12.65 -1.99
C PHE A 304 14.27 13.52 -0.74
N GLY A 305 14.73 14.76 -0.86
CA GLY A 305 14.75 15.72 0.25
C GLY A 305 13.64 16.76 0.20
N ALA A 306 13.62 17.61 1.22
CA ALA A 306 12.71 18.74 1.31
C ALA A 306 12.95 19.77 0.19
N GLU A 307 11.90 20.47 -0.21
CA GLU A 307 12.01 21.63 -1.10
C GLU A 307 12.84 22.74 -0.43
N GLY A 308 13.90 23.21 -1.08
CA GLY A 308 14.81 24.21 -0.53
C GLY A 308 16.11 23.60 0.00
N PRO A 309 16.22 23.22 1.29
CA PRO A 309 17.46 22.72 1.86
C PRO A 309 17.88 21.35 1.29
N GLY A 310 16.94 20.61 0.69
CA GLY A 310 17.20 19.30 0.10
C GLY A 310 17.51 18.26 1.17
N LEU A 311 18.45 17.38 0.87
CA LEU A 311 18.92 16.33 1.78
C LEU A 311 19.98 16.84 2.75
N THR A 312 19.93 16.35 3.99
CA THR A 312 20.92 16.66 5.01
C THR A 312 22.28 16.00 4.71
N ALA A 313 23.35 16.53 5.29
CA ALA A 313 24.69 15.97 5.10
C ALA A 313 24.81 14.49 5.55
N PRO A 314 24.21 14.05 6.69
CA PRO A 314 24.21 12.64 7.08
C PRO A 314 23.52 11.73 6.05
N VAL A 315 22.38 12.15 5.50
CA VAL A 315 21.66 11.36 4.48
C VAL A 315 22.42 11.32 3.16
N LEU A 316 23.02 12.44 2.75
CA LEU A 316 23.91 12.47 1.58
C LEU A 316 25.12 11.54 1.74
N ALA A 317 25.74 11.50 2.92
CA ALA A 317 26.86 10.61 3.22
C ALA A 317 26.47 9.13 3.27
N ALA A 318 25.19 8.82 3.48
CA ALA A 318 24.65 7.46 3.44
C ALA A 318 24.31 6.99 2.01
N CYS A 319 24.34 7.88 1.01
CA CYS A 319 24.07 7.55 -0.39
C CYS A 319 25.36 7.25 -1.17
N ASP A 320 25.26 6.42 -2.21
CA ASP A 320 26.37 6.07 -3.10
C ASP A 320 26.68 7.17 -4.12
N ASP A 321 25.62 7.83 -4.64
CA ASP A 321 25.73 8.86 -5.67
C ASP A 321 24.69 9.97 -5.44
N MET A 322 25.05 11.18 -5.87
CA MET A 322 24.08 12.25 -6.13
C MET A 322 23.68 12.22 -7.60
N VAL A 323 22.37 12.33 -7.84
CA VAL A 323 21.75 12.27 -9.15
C VAL A 323 20.85 13.49 -9.33
N GLU A 324 20.92 14.12 -10.50
CA GLU A 324 20.16 15.33 -10.80
C GLU A 324 19.26 15.18 -12.02
N ILE A 325 18.15 15.93 -12.01
CA ILE A 325 17.37 16.24 -13.19
C ILE A 325 17.99 17.49 -13.81
N PRO A 326 18.48 17.46 -15.06
CA PRO A 326 19.03 18.65 -15.70
C PRO A 326 17.98 19.78 -15.76
N MET A 327 18.35 20.96 -15.28
CA MET A 327 17.50 22.15 -15.24
C MET A 327 18.25 23.38 -15.75
N PRO A 328 17.56 24.42 -16.24
CA PRO A 328 18.16 25.72 -16.52
C PRO A 328 18.83 26.32 -15.27
N SER A 329 19.92 27.07 -15.44
CA SER A 329 20.75 27.58 -14.34
C SER A 329 20.06 28.50 -13.33
N HIS A 330 18.90 29.07 -13.67
CA HIS A 330 18.10 29.91 -12.76
C HIS A 330 17.12 29.09 -11.88
N MET A 331 17.00 27.78 -12.12
CA MET A 331 16.13 26.87 -11.38
C MET A 331 16.97 25.97 -10.49
N ASN A 332 16.66 25.97 -9.19
CA ASN A 332 17.46 25.25 -8.20
C ASN A 332 16.75 24.00 -7.62
N SER A 333 15.45 23.84 -7.89
CA SER A 333 14.66 22.73 -7.36
C SER A 333 13.37 22.51 -8.14
N LEU A 334 12.82 21.30 -8.03
CA LEU A 334 11.45 20.95 -8.41
C LEU A 334 10.65 20.60 -7.15
N ASN A 335 9.32 20.66 -7.27
CA ASN A 335 8.44 20.05 -6.27
C ASN A 335 8.81 18.58 -6.09
N VAL A 336 8.85 18.10 -4.84
CA VAL A 336 9.34 16.76 -4.51
C VAL A 336 8.53 15.65 -5.18
N ALA A 337 7.22 15.81 -5.32
CA ALA A 337 6.37 14.80 -5.96
C ALA A 337 6.62 14.73 -7.47
N VAL A 338 6.91 15.88 -8.10
CA VAL A 338 7.32 15.95 -9.51
C VAL A 338 8.68 15.29 -9.71
N ALA A 339 9.67 15.64 -8.89
CA ALA A 339 10.99 15.01 -8.93
C ALA A 339 10.88 13.48 -8.76
N THR A 340 10.12 13.04 -7.76
CA THR A 340 9.83 11.61 -7.53
C THR A 340 9.28 10.95 -8.80
N GLY A 341 8.32 11.60 -9.47
CA GLY A 341 7.73 11.09 -10.71
C GLY A 341 8.74 10.96 -11.84
N VAL A 342 9.62 11.95 -12.04
CA VAL A 342 10.65 11.91 -13.09
C VAL A 342 11.67 10.80 -12.83
N PHE A 343 12.13 10.67 -11.58
CA PHE A 343 13.08 9.63 -11.17
C PHE A 343 12.49 8.22 -11.32
N LEU A 344 11.26 8.01 -10.84
CA LEU A 344 10.61 6.71 -10.92
C LEU A 344 10.17 6.35 -12.34
N TYR A 345 9.78 7.33 -13.16
CA TYR A 345 9.54 7.11 -14.58
C TYR A 345 10.80 6.59 -15.27
N GLU A 346 11.95 7.23 -15.02
CA GLU A 346 13.22 6.77 -15.62
C GLU A 346 13.60 5.37 -15.14
N ALA A 347 13.46 5.07 -13.85
CA ALA A 347 13.70 3.74 -13.31
C ALA A 347 12.81 2.68 -13.98
N THR A 348 11.52 2.97 -14.11
CA THR A 348 10.54 2.07 -14.76
C THR A 348 10.89 1.89 -16.24
N ARG A 349 11.16 2.98 -16.97
CA ARG A 349 11.55 2.95 -18.39
C ARG A 349 12.75 2.05 -18.65
N GLN A 350 13.73 2.03 -17.75
CA GLN A 350 14.90 1.15 -17.86
C GLN A 350 14.61 -0.32 -17.52
N ARG A 351 13.57 -0.59 -16.70
CA ARG A 351 13.21 -1.93 -16.20
C ARG A 351 12.19 -2.67 -17.07
N GLY A 352 11.51 -1.98 -17.97
CA GLY A 352 10.48 -2.53 -18.87
C GLY A 352 9.08 -2.43 -18.30
#